data_AF-R3WD14-F1
#
_entry.id   AF-R3WD14-F1
#
_cell.length_a   1.000
_cell.length_b   1.000
_cell.length_c   1.000
_cell.angle_alpha   90.00
_cell.angle_beta   90.00
_cell.angle_gamma   90.00
#
_symmetry.space_group_name_H-M   'P 1'
#
loop_
_entity.id
_entity.type
_entity.pdbx_description
1 polymer ?
#
loop_
_entity_poly.entity_id
_entity_poly.type
_entity_poly.pdbx_seq_one_letter_code
_entity_poly.pdbx_strand_id
1 'polypeptide(L)' 'MHEDCCIPICPDCDEELERLYYCVDCNKEWTQKELDDHQERENEAYVEWCKEQHPEWFE' A
#
# COMPACT_ATOMS: atom_id res chain seq x y z
N MET A 1 6.54 22.04 8.39
CA MET A 1 5.87 20.88 9.03
C MET A 1 4.51 20.74 8.39
N HIS A 2 4.45 20.12 7.22
CA HIS A 2 3.28 19.34 6.84
C HIS A 2 3.85 17.95 6.75
N GLU A 3 3.66 17.22 7.85
CA GLU A 3 3.85 15.79 7.87
C GLU A 3 2.71 15.26 7.01
N ASP A 4 2.92 15.19 5.70
CA ASP A 4 2.22 14.28 4.80
C ASP A 4 2.56 12.85 5.28
N CYS A 5 2.06 12.52 6.47
CA CYS A 5 2.08 11.19 7.01
C CYS A 5 1.26 10.36 6.04
N CYS A 6 1.94 9.42 5.39
CA CYS A 6 1.39 8.41 4.50
C CYS A 6 -0.03 8.02 4.94
N ILE A 7 -1.03 8.58 4.28
CA ILE A 7 -2.41 8.15 4.46
C ILE A 7 -2.46 6.77 3.82
N PRO A 8 -2.72 5.70 4.59
CA PRO A 8 -2.72 4.36 4.04
C PRO A 8 -3.90 4.20 3.08
N ILE A 9 -3.68 3.41 2.05
CA ILE A 9 -4.67 3.11 1.01
C ILE A 9 -5.39 1.81 1.38
N CYS A 10 -6.69 1.74 1.08
CA CYS A 10 -7.49 0.55 1.28
C CYS A 10 -7.03 -0.58 0.33
N PRO A 11 -6.63 -1.75 0.84
CA PRO A 11 -6.17 -2.87 0.02
C PRO A 11 -7.20 -3.43 -0.98
N ASP A 12 -8.49 -3.18 -0.74
CA ASP A 12 -9.58 -3.72 -1.55
C ASP A 12 -10.18 -2.68 -2.51
N CYS A 13 -10.00 -1.38 -2.22
CA CYS A 13 -10.66 -0.30 -2.95
C CYS A 13 -9.68 0.66 -3.63
N ASP A 14 -8.39 0.60 -3.27
CA ASP A 14 -7.37 1.56 -3.72
C ASP A 14 -7.69 3.03 -3.39
N GLU A 15 -8.61 3.26 -2.44
CA GLU A 15 -9.02 4.58 -1.96
C GLU A 15 -8.33 4.94 -0.64
N GLU A 16 -8.14 6.24 -0.38
CA GLU A 16 -7.54 6.73 0.86
C GLU A 16 -8.38 6.34 2.08
N LEU A 17 -7.73 5.76 3.09
CA LEU A 17 -8.40 5.45 4.35
C LEU A 17 -8.60 6.71 5.19
N GLU A 18 -9.76 6.80 5.84
CA GLU A 18 -10.04 7.86 6.79
C GLU A 18 -9.29 7.64 8.12
N ARG A 19 -9.51 8.57 9.06
CA ARG A 19 -8.98 8.46 10.43
C ARG A 19 -9.38 7.11 11.02
N LEU A 20 -8.40 6.44 11.63
CA LEU A 20 -8.52 5.09 12.20
C LEU A 20 -8.54 3.94 11.17
N TYR A 21 -7.98 4.13 9.96
CA TYR A 21 -7.82 3.06 8.97
C TYR A 21 -9.15 2.50 8.44
N TYR A 22 -10.17 3.34 8.40
CA TYR A 22 -11.51 2.95 7.95
C TYR A 22 -11.72 3.33 6.48
N CYS A 23 -12.22 2.38 5.69
CA CYS A 23 -12.61 2.60 4.32
C CYS A 23 -14.12 2.79 4.23
N VAL A 24 -14.56 3.91 3.67
CA VAL A 24 -15.97 4.25 3.50
C VAL A 24 -16.64 3.38 2.43
N ASP A 25 -15.92 3.02 1.36
CA ASP A 25 -16.49 2.28 0.23
C ASP A 25 -16.73 0.80 0.54
N CYS A 26 -15.74 0.12 1.11
CA CYS A 26 -15.93 -1.27 1.57
C CYS A 26 -16.50 -1.38 2.99
N ASN A 27 -16.72 -0.25 3.66
CA ASN A 27 -17.28 -0.15 5.01
C ASN A 27 -16.55 -1.08 6.00
N LYS A 28 -15.21 -1.06 5.93
CA LYS A 28 -14.32 -1.96 6.66
C LYS A 28 -13.25 -1.16 7.37
N GLU A 29 -12.97 -1.54 8.61
CA GLU A 29 -11.84 -1.04 9.38
C GLU A 29 -10.66 -1.99 9.20
N TRP A 30 -9.49 -1.43 8.90
CA TRP A 30 -8.24 -2.16 8.76
C TRP A 30 -7.37 -1.95 10.00
N THR A 31 -6.56 -2.93 10.34
CA THR A 31 -5.51 -2.72 11.34
C THR A 31 -4.25 -2.19 10.66
N GLN A 32 -3.44 -1.41 11.38
CA GLN A 32 -2.12 -0.97 10.87
C GLN A 32 -1.30 -2.15 10.35
N LYS A 33 -1.33 -3.29 11.04
CA LYS A 33 -0.64 -4.50 10.60
C LYS A 33 -1.11 -5.00 9.24
N GLU A 34 -2.42 -5.06 8.99
CA GLU A 34 -2.95 -5.51 7.70
C GLU A 34 -2.55 -4.57 6.55
N LEU A 35 -2.42 -3.28 6.83
CA LEU A 35 -1.98 -2.27 5.88
C LEU A 35 -0.48 -2.38 5.60
N ASP A 36 0.33 -2.60 6.63
CA ASP A 36 1.76 -2.85 6.50
C ASP A 36 2.01 -4.13 5.68
N ASP A 37 1.29 -5.22 5.99
CA ASP A 37 1.37 -6.50 5.27
C ASP A 37 0.89 -6.37 3.81
N HIS A 38 -0.04 -5.45 3.50
CA HIS A 38 -0.43 -5.15 2.13
C HIS A 38 0.64 -4.36 1.38
N GLN A 39 1.17 -3.30 2.00
CA GLN A 39 2.20 -2.46 1.39
C GLN A 39 3.50 -3.24 1.13
N GLU A 40 3.87 -4.17 2.01
CA GLU A 40 5.01 -5.07 1.79
C GLU A 40 4.80 -5.93 0.54
N ARG A 41 3.61 -6.53 0.37
CA ARG A 41 3.28 -7.35 -0.81
C ARG A 41 3.28 -6.55 -2.11
N GLU A 42 2.73 -5.34 -2.09
CA GLU A 42 2.76 -4.44 -3.26
C GLU A 42 4.20 -4.05 -3.63
N ASN A 43 5.04 -3.76 -2.63
CA ASN A 43 6.45 -3.47 -2.85
C ASN A 43 7.19 -4.69 -3.43
N GLU A 44 6.95 -5.90 -2.91
CA GLU A 44 7.54 -7.13 -3.46
C GLU A 44 7.11 -7.36 -4.91
N ALA A 45 5.81 -7.23 -5.21
CA ALA A 45 5.29 -7.36 -6.56
C ALA A 45 5.90 -6.32 -7.52
N TYR A 46 6.06 -5.07 -7.04
CA TYR A 46 6.72 -4.02 -7.80
C TYR A 46 8.20 -4.33 -8.07
N VAL A 47 8.92 -4.86 -7.09
CA VAL A 47 10.33 -5.26 -7.24
C VAL A 47 10.45 -6.39 -8.26
N GLU A 48 9.59 -7.40 -8.22
CA GLU A 48 9.59 -8.48 -9.21
C GLU A 48 9.28 -7.96 -10.61
N TRP A 49 8.26 -7.11 -10.77
CA TRP A 49 7.96 -6.47 -12.04
C TRP A 49 9.15 -5.65 -12.56
N CYS A 50 9.84 -4.91 -11.70
CA CYS A 50 11.05 -4.17 -12.06
C CYS A 50 12.16 -5.09 -12.58
N LYS A 51 12.37 -6.26 -11.96
CA LYS A 51 13.34 -7.25 -12.43
C LYS A 51 13.00 -7.79 -13.82
N GLU A 52 11.71 -7.97 -14.10
CA GLU A 52 11.25 -8.45 -15.41
C GLU A 52 11.38 -7.39 -16.51
N GLN A 53 11.04 -6.13 -16.21
CA GLN A 53 11.08 -5.04 -17.19
C GLN A 53 12.48 -4.45 -17.40
N HIS A 54 13.28 -4.40 -16.34
CA HIS A 54 14.60 -3.77 -16.29
C HIS A 54 15.63 -4.70 -15.65
N PRO A 55 15.91 -5.87 -16.27
CA PRO A 55 16.88 -6.82 -15.71
C PRO A 55 18.26 -6.18 -15.53
N GLU A 56 18.64 -5.19 -16.36
CA GLU A 56 19.92 -4.48 -16.25
C GLU A 56 20.11 -3.67 -14.97
N TRP A 57 19.05 -3.36 -14.21
CA TRP A 57 19.17 -2.66 -12.93
C TRP A 57 19.59 -3.57 -11.78
N PHE A 58 19.54 -4.88 -11.98
CA PHE A 58 19.81 -5.90 -10.96
C PHE A 58 21.08 -6.73 -11.26
N GLU A 59 21.85 -6.37 -12.30
CA GLU A 59 23.16 -6.94 -12.65
C GLU A 59 24.34 -6.19 -12.02
#